data_AF-A0AAV4Z5T3-F1
#
_entry.id   AF-A0AAV4Z5T3-F1
#
_cell.length_a   1.000
_cell.length_b   1.000
_cell.length_c   1.000
_cell.angle_alpha   90.00
_cell.angle_beta   90.00
_cell.angle_gamma   90.00
#
_symmetry.space_group_name_H-M   'P 1'
#
loop_
_entity.id
_entity.type
_entity.pdbx_description
1 polymer ?
#
loop_
_entity_poly.entity_id
_entity_poly.type
_entity_poly.pdbx_seq_one_letter_code
_entity_poly.pdbx_strand_id
1 'polypeptide(L)'
;MPQLRKDIRTSFEHARQKVEAYASASEDLSGELRRWTDSTLRFIEPEATIRTLHRIVLERADDLAGLMAERPRPRDSSIATAKSHLTAAFEDLEDAILKHGILTPAGEKVGLGIAGRPI
;
A
#
# COMPACT_ATOMS: atom_id res chain seq x y z
N MET A 1 -10.33 16.86 -1.99
CA MET A 1 -10.14 17.53 -0.69
C MET A 1 -8.65 17.52 -0.33
N PRO A 2 -8.02 18.66 0.03
CA PRO A 2 -6.56 18.72 0.10
C PRO A 2 -5.95 17.93 1.26
N GLN A 3 -6.62 17.87 2.42
CA GLN A 3 -6.07 17.22 3.61
C GLN A 3 -6.06 15.68 3.49
N LEU A 4 -7.19 15.06 3.11
CA LEU A 4 -7.27 13.61 2.92
C LEU A 4 -6.26 13.11 1.87
N ARG A 5 -6.12 13.83 0.75
CA ARG A 5 -5.10 13.51 -0.27
C ARG A 5 -3.69 13.55 0.29
N LYS A 6 -3.38 14.53 1.15
CA LYS A 6 -2.08 14.64 1.82
C LYS A 6 -1.86 13.49 2.79
N ASP A 7 -2.87 13.11 3.56
CA ASP A 7 -2.77 12.02 4.54
C ASP A 7 -2.55 10.66 3.85
N ILE A 8 -3.24 10.43 2.73
CA ILE A 8 -3.02 9.26 1.87
C ILE A 8 -1.58 9.24 1.35
N ARG A 9 -1.12 10.35 0.74
CA ARG A 9 0.26 10.48 0.24
C ARG A 9 1.30 10.17 1.31
N THR A 10 1.13 10.76 2.49
CA THR A 10 2.03 10.56 3.63
C THR A 10 2.06 9.09 4.08
N SER A 11 0.89 8.45 4.12
CA SER A 11 0.79 7.03 4.49
C SER A 11 1.51 6.12 3.49
N PHE A 12 1.34 6.37 2.20
CA PHE A 12 2.00 5.61 1.14
C PHE A 12 3.51 5.88 1.07
N GLU A 13 3.94 7.11 1.38
CA GLU A 13 5.36 7.44 1.52
C GLU A 13 6.01 6.66 2.67
N HIS A 14 5.37 6.59 3.84
CA HIS A 14 5.85 5.77 4.94
C HIS A 14 5.89 4.27 4.59
N ALA A 15 4.91 3.78 3.81
CA ALA A 15 4.91 2.42 3.28
C ALA A 15 6.17 2.12 2.43
N ARG A 16 6.49 3.01 1.49
CA ARG A 16 7.69 2.89 0.65
C ARG A 16 8.98 2.96 1.46
N GLN A 17 9.08 3.89 2.41
CA GLN A 17 10.25 3.99 3.30
C GLN A 17 10.46 2.72 4.12
N LYS A 18 9.37 2.10 4.60
CA LYS A 18 9.44 0.82 5.31
C LYS A 18 9.95 -0.32 4.42
N VAL A 19 9.49 -0.40 3.17
CA VAL A 19 9.98 -1.37 2.18
C VAL A 19 11.47 -1.18 1.91
N GLU A 20 11.91 0.07 1.75
CA GLU A 20 13.31 0.40 1.53
C GLU A 20 14.18 -0.02 2.73
N ALA A 21 13.74 0.29 3.94
CA ALA A 21 14.43 -0.04 5.19
C ALA A 21 14.40 -1.53 5.56
N TYR A 22 13.52 -2.34 4.94
CA TYR A 22 13.32 -3.73 5.30
C TYR A 22 14.61 -4.56 5.18
N ALA A 23 15.12 -5.06 6.30
CA ALA A 23 16.43 -5.70 6.36
C ALA A 23 16.38 -7.17 6.83
N SER A 24 15.29 -7.59 7.48
CA SER A 24 15.17 -8.91 8.11
C SER A 24 13.80 -9.55 7.93
N ALA A 25 13.80 -10.86 7.67
CA ALA A 25 12.59 -11.69 7.64
C ALA A 25 11.89 -11.84 9.00
N SER A 26 12.55 -11.43 10.10
CA SER A 26 11.92 -11.40 11.44
C SER A 26 10.95 -10.24 11.62
N GLU A 27 10.98 -9.23 10.75
CA GLU A 27 10.02 -8.14 10.75
C GLU A 27 8.76 -8.56 9.97
N ASP A 28 7.58 -8.33 10.54
CA ASP A 28 6.28 -8.61 9.91
C ASP A 28 5.93 -7.52 8.87
N LEU A 29 6.71 -7.45 7.79
CA LEU A 29 6.52 -6.46 6.73
C LEU A 29 5.14 -6.63 6.08
N SER A 30 4.78 -7.85 5.66
CA SER A 30 3.49 -8.12 5.02
C SER A 30 2.31 -7.70 5.89
N GLY A 31 2.32 -8.05 7.18
CA GLY A 31 1.24 -7.70 8.10
C GLY A 31 1.16 -6.21 8.42
N GLU A 32 2.29 -5.50 8.50
CA GLU A 32 2.31 -4.04 8.63
C GLU A 32 1.76 -3.34 7.37
N LEU A 33 2.25 -3.71 6.19
CA LEU A 33 1.83 -3.12 4.91
C LEU A 33 0.35 -3.40 4.61
N ARG A 34 -0.12 -4.61 4.92
CA ARG A 34 -1.55 -4.96 4.84
C ARG A 34 -2.39 -4.06 5.73
N ARG A 35 -2.00 -3.87 7.01
CA ARG A 35 -2.75 -3.01 7.94
C ARG A 35 -2.82 -1.57 7.46
N TRP A 36 -1.74 -1.04 6.89
CA TRP A 36 -1.74 0.31 6.32
C TRP A 36 -2.67 0.43 5.12
N THR A 37 -2.54 -0.46 4.14
CA THR A 37 -3.39 -0.43 2.93
C THR A 37 -4.87 -0.65 3.26
N ASP A 38 -5.20 -1.64 4.10
CA ASP A 38 -6.58 -1.92 4.53
C ASP A 38 -7.19 -0.72 5.27
N SER A 39 -6.39 -0.05 6.13
CA SER A 39 -6.84 1.14 6.87
C SER A 39 -7.14 2.32 5.97
N THR A 40 -6.40 2.49 4.86
CA THR A 40 -6.69 3.51 3.86
C THR A 40 -7.92 3.15 3.03
N LEU A 41 -8.00 1.91 2.57
CA LEU A 41 -9.05 1.45 1.65
C LEU A 41 -10.44 1.35 2.31
N ARG A 42 -10.53 1.19 3.64
CA ARG A 42 -11.83 1.09 4.35
C ARG A 42 -12.76 2.29 4.14
N PHE A 43 -12.22 3.44 3.74
CA PHE A 43 -12.99 4.67 3.49
C PHE A 43 -13.20 4.97 2.01
N ILE A 44 -12.80 4.04 1.14
CA ILE A 44 -12.88 4.19 -0.31
C ILE A 44 -13.92 3.20 -0.83
N GLU A 45 -14.81 3.69 -1.68
CA GLU A 45 -15.80 2.84 -2.32
C GLU A 45 -15.10 1.73 -3.10
N PRO A 46 -15.67 0.52 -3.13
CA PRO A 46 -14.97 -0.59 -3.75
C PRO A 46 -14.93 -0.44 -5.27
N GLU A 47 -13.76 -0.06 -5.77
CA GLU A 47 -13.48 0.08 -7.20
C GLU A 47 -12.57 -1.08 -7.66
N ALA A 48 -12.82 -1.61 -8.86
CA ALA A 48 -12.18 -2.84 -9.33
C ALA A 48 -10.66 -2.69 -9.51
N THR A 49 -10.21 -1.57 -10.08
CA THR A 49 -8.79 -1.25 -10.30
C THR A 49 -8.04 -1.15 -8.97
N ILE A 50 -8.58 -0.41 -8.00
CA ILE A 50 -8.02 -0.26 -6.66
C ILE A 50 -7.90 -1.63 -5.96
N ARG A 51 -8.94 -2.48 -6.05
CA ARG A 51 -8.89 -3.84 -5.50
C ARG A 51 -7.81 -4.70 -6.16
N THR A 52 -7.67 -4.63 -7.48
CA THR A 52 -6.65 -5.37 -8.21
C THR A 52 -5.24 -4.93 -7.81
N LEU A 53 -4.99 -3.62 -7.75
CA LEU A 53 -3.70 -3.06 -7.36
C LEU A 53 -3.37 -3.35 -5.89
N HIS A 54 -4.37 -3.30 -5.01
CA HIS A 54 -4.21 -3.70 -3.61
C HIS A 54 -3.79 -5.16 -3.48
N ARG A 55 -4.42 -6.07 -4.23
CA ARG A 55 -3.99 -7.48 -4.28
C ARG A 55 -2.54 -7.60 -4.75
N ILE A 56 -2.14 -6.87 -5.79
CA ILE A 56 -0.76 -6.89 -6.29
C ILE A 56 0.23 -6.43 -5.20
N VAL A 57 -0.08 -5.36 -4.48
CA VAL A 57 0.76 -4.91 -3.35
C VAL A 57 0.96 -6.01 -2.31
N LEU A 58 -0.12 -6.70 -1.93
CA LEU A 58 -0.04 -7.80 -0.96
C LEU A 58 0.80 -8.98 -1.48
N GLU A 59 0.57 -9.40 -2.73
CA GLU A 59 1.35 -10.46 -3.37
C GLU A 59 2.85 -10.12 -3.42
N ARG A 60 3.18 -8.86 -3.76
CA ARG A 60 4.58 -8.40 -3.81
C ARG A 60 5.22 -8.28 -2.42
N ALA A 61 4.44 -7.93 -1.40
CA ALA A 61 4.92 -7.92 -0.02
C ALA A 61 5.26 -9.35 0.44
N ASP A 62 4.39 -10.31 0.16
CA ASP A 62 4.61 -11.72 0.47
C ASP A 62 5.79 -12.31 -0.32
N ASP A 63 5.94 -11.97 -1.61
CA ASP A 63 7.11 -12.34 -2.42
C ASP A 63 8.42 -11.86 -1.77
N LEU A 64 8.48 -10.58 -1.36
CA LEU A 64 9.66 -9.99 -0.73
C LEU A 64 9.97 -10.64 0.64
N ALA A 65 8.95 -10.85 1.46
CA ALA A 65 9.10 -11.54 2.74
C ALA A 65 9.60 -12.99 2.55
N GLY A 66 9.05 -13.70 1.57
CA GLY A 66 9.48 -15.04 1.18
C GLY A 66 10.94 -15.09 0.77
N LEU A 67 11.37 -14.21 -0.13
CA LEU A 67 12.77 -14.08 -0.56
C LEU A 67 13.72 -13.81 0.62
N MET A 68 13.29 -13.02 1.60
CA MET A 68 14.11 -12.69 2.77
C MET A 68 14.21 -13.85 3.76
N ALA A 69 13.24 -14.77 3.75
CA ALA A 69 13.20 -15.96 4.60
C ALA A 69 13.94 -17.18 4.00
N GLU A 70 14.19 -17.19 2.69
CA GLU A 70 14.87 -18.28 1.97
C GLU A 70 16.27 -18.61 2.51
N ARG A 71 16.65 -19.90 2.43
CA ARG A 71 17.99 -20.39 2.79
C ARG A 71 18.54 -21.36 1.73
N PRO A 72 19.70 -21.06 1.10
CA PRO A 72 20.53 -19.86 1.31
C PRO A 72 19.81 -18.59 0.85
N ARG A 73 20.15 -17.44 1.47
CA ARG A 73 19.53 -16.16 1.13
C ARG A 73 19.82 -15.82 -0.35
N PRO A 74 18.82 -15.36 -1.11
CA PRO A 74 19.01 -14.87 -2.47
C PRO A 74 20.03 -13.74 -2.54
N ARG A 75 20.55 -13.50 -3.75
CA ARG A 75 21.47 -12.38 -4.01
C ARG A 75 20.80 -11.04 -3.69
N ASP A 76 21.57 -10.07 -3.23
CA ASP A 76 21.08 -8.73 -2.91
C ASP A 76 20.38 -8.05 -4.10
N SER A 77 20.80 -8.36 -5.33
CA SER A 77 20.15 -7.87 -6.56
C SER A 77 18.70 -8.35 -6.69
N SER A 78 18.40 -9.59 -6.27
CA SER A 78 17.05 -10.13 -6.30
C SER A 78 16.15 -9.44 -5.27
N ILE A 79 16.70 -9.19 -4.07
CA ILE A 79 16.00 -8.46 -3.01
C ILE A 79 15.75 -7.01 -3.43
N ALA A 80 16.74 -6.34 -4.01
CA ALA A 80 16.61 -4.98 -4.52
C ALA A 80 15.54 -4.88 -5.62
N THR A 81 15.50 -5.86 -6.53
CA THR A 81 14.47 -5.95 -7.57
C THR A 81 13.08 -6.12 -6.96
N ALA A 82 12.93 -7.02 -5.99
CA ALA A 82 11.65 -7.23 -5.30
C ALA A 82 11.17 -5.98 -4.55
N LYS A 83 12.08 -5.27 -3.87
CA LYS A 83 11.77 -3.96 -3.26
C LYS A 83 11.31 -2.94 -4.29
N SER A 84 12.00 -2.83 -5.43
CA SER A 84 11.62 -1.92 -6.50
C SER A 84 10.23 -2.21 -7.06
N HIS A 85 9.88 -3.48 -7.27
CA HIS A 85 8.55 -3.88 -7.74
C HIS A 85 7.46 -3.58 -6.71
N LEU A 86 7.73 -3.81 -5.43
CA LEU A 86 6.77 -3.50 -4.35
C LEU A 86 6.56 -1.98 -4.22
N THR A 87 7.63 -1.19 -4.31
CA THR A 87 7.54 0.28 -4.33
C THR A 87 6.69 0.78 -5.49
N ALA A 88 6.92 0.28 -6.71
CA ALA A 88 6.12 0.64 -7.88
C ALA A 88 4.64 0.25 -7.70
N ALA A 89 4.35 -0.93 -7.12
CA ALA A 89 2.97 -1.33 -6.83
C ALA A 89 2.27 -0.38 -5.84
N PHE A 90 2.99 0.17 -4.86
CA PHE A 90 2.45 1.19 -3.97
C PHE A 90 2.16 2.51 -4.70
N GLU A 91 3.03 2.94 -5.61
CA GLU A 91 2.81 4.13 -6.45
C GLU A 91 1.56 3.96 -7.32
N ASP A 92 1.42 2.82 -7.99
CA ASP A 92 0.25 2.52 -8.82
C ASP A 92 -1.05 2.52 -8.01
N LEU A 93 -1.03 1.91 -6.82
CA LEU A 93 -2.20 1.88 -5.93
C LEU A 93 -2.55 3.28 -5.41
N GLU A 94 -1.56 4.07 -5.02
CA GLU A 94 -1.75 5.46 -4.59
C GLU A 94 -2.40 6.30 -5.69
N ASP A 95 -1.86 6.22 -6.91
CA ASP A 95 -2.38 6.96 -8.06
C ASP A 95 -3.81 6.54 -8.41
N ALA A 96 -4.12 5.23 -8.34
CA ALA A 96 -5.47 4.74 -8.56
C ALA A 96 -6.45 5.28 -7.50
N ILE A 97 -6.05 5.31 -6.23
CA ILE A 97 -6.85 5.90 -5.15
C ILE A 97 -7.11 7.39 -5.41
N LEU A 98 -6.08 8.15 -5.76
CA LEU A 98 -6.20 9.59 -5.96
C LEU A 98 -6.99 9.97 -7.22
N LYS A 99 -7.01 9.09 -8.23
CA LYS A 99 -7.69 9.31 -9.50
C LYS A 99 -9.12 8.78 -9.53
N HIS A 100 -9.37 7.64 -8.89
CA HIS A 100 -10.63 6.89 -8.99
C HIS A 100 -11.34 6.69 -7.65
N GLY A 101 -10.67 6.96 -6.53
CA GLY A 101 -11.23 6.77 -5.20
C GLY A 101 -12.43 7.69 -4.94
N ILE A 102 -13.54 7.09 -4.55
CA ILE A 102 -14.74 7.78 -4.10
C ILE A 102 -14.88 7.55 -2.59
N LEU A 103 -15.18 8.60 -1.84
CA LEU A 103 -15.31 8.51 -0.39
C LEU A 103 -16.59 7.76 0.01
N THR A 104 -16.47 6.81 0.94
CA THR A 104 -17.64 6.09 1.50
C THR A 104 -18.37 6.93 2.57
N PRO A 105 -19.62 6.58 2.92
CA PRO A 105 -20.31 7.16 4.08
C PRO A 105 -19.56 7.00 5.40
N ALA A 106 -18.75 5.95 5.56
CA ALA A 106 -17.93 5.77 6.75
C ALA A 106 -16.82 6.83 6.83
N GLY A 107 -16.23 7.22 5.70
CA GLY A 107 -15.23 8.29 5.63
C GLY A 107 -15.82 9.66 5.98
N GLU A 108 -17.05 9.94 5.55
CA GLU A 108 -17.76 11.16 5.94
C GLU A 108 -18.04 11.21 7.46
N LYS A 109 -18.47 10.10 8.07
CA LYS A 109 -18.74 10.03 9.52
C LYS A 109 -17.53 10.37 10.40
N VAL A 110 -16.32 10.15 9.91
CA VAL A 110 -15.07 10.49 10.61
C VAL A 110 -14.45 11.80 10.12
N GLY A 111 -15.17 12.58 9.32
CA GLY A 111 -14.77 13.93 8.90
C GLY A 111 -13.75 13.98 7.76
N LEU A 112 -13.58 12.92 6.97
CA LEU A 112 -12.61 12.90 5.85
C LEU A 112 -13.12 13.64 4.61
N GLY A 113 -14.42 13.95 4.53
CA GLY A 113 -15.04 14.58 3.38
C GLY A 113 -16.54 14.33 3.28
N ILE A 114 -17.06 14.42 2.06
CA ILE A 114 -18.48 14.20 1.71
C ILE A 114 -18.56 12.87 0.96
N ALA A 115 -19.43 11.96 1.38
CA ALA A 115 -19.59 10.67 0.73
C ALA A 115 -20.03 10.82 -0.74
N GLY A 116 -19.63 9.86 -1.58
CA GLY A 116 -19.91 9.88 -3.02
C GLY A 116 -19.09 10.93 -3.80
N ARG A 117 -18.20 11.68 -3.15
CA ARG A 117 -17.28 12.60 -3.82
C ARG A 117 -15.92 11.95 -4.06
N PRO A 118 -15.22 12.33 -5.15
CA PRO A 118 -13.83 11.96 -5.33
C PRO A 118 -12.95 12.46 -4.18
N ILE A 119 -11.96 11.65 -3.84
CA ILE A 119 -10.92 11.94 -2.84
C ILE A 119 -10.05 13.14 -3.29
#